data_AF-A0AA86S8R3-F1
#
_entry.id   AF-A0AA86S8R3-F1
#
_cell.length_a   1.000
_cell.length_b   1.000
_cell.length_c   1.000
_cell.angle_alpha   90.00
_cell.angle_beta   90.00
_cell.angle_gamma   90.00
#
_symmetry.space_group_name_H-M   'P 1'
#
loop_
_entity.id
_entity.type
_entity.pdbx_description
1 polymer ?
#
loop_
_entity_poly.entity_id
_entity_poly.type
_entity_poly.pdbx_seq_one_letter_code
_entity_poly.pdbx_strand_id
1 'polypeptide(L)'
;MIIDGDKGMDSIAVLSDRVALSDDNAPMPADKTQLGSWFDTHVTPLDKRKSTLDPALVAAEQGVKIVKVMQDGSGEFKTITDALKSIPSGNTQRIILYIGPGNYNEKITVEKTKPFITFYGAPGKMPNITYGGTAKQYGTVDSATVIVLSDYFVAANIMISNSAPRPDINTKGGQAVALRISGDKASFYDVQLYGFQDTVCDDAHRHFFKNCYIQGTVDYIFGSGKSLYVNCELRTLGDAMDTFITAQARKNEQEDNGYFFVHCELTGTGTGAYLGRAWFSHSTVVFSYCNMGNIFNKVAWSNNNHKEYDK
;
A
#
# COMPACT_ATOMS: atom_id res chain seq x y z
N MET A 1 53.68 -15.46 25.91
CA MET A 1 54.12 -14.05 25.90
C MET A 1 54.96 -13.83 24.65
N ILE A 2 54.26 -13.64 23.52
CA ILE A 2 54.69 -13.12 22.21
C ILE A 2 53.43 -12.45 21.63
N ILE A 3 53.65 -11.39 20.87
CA ILE A 3 52.78 -10.35 20.33
C ILE A 3 51.92 -10.84 19.14
N ASP A 4 50.68 -10.35 19.03
CA ASP A 4 50.02 -9.73 17.85
C ASP A 4 48.51 -9.67 18.15
N GLY A 5 47.77 -8.57 17.98
CA GLY A 5 47.81 -7.66 16.83
C GLY A 5 46.57 -7.92 15.98
N ASP A 6 45.38 -8.01 16.58
CA ASP A 6 44.16 -8.26 15.82
C ASP A 6 43.54 -6.93 15.36
N LYS A 7 43.53 -6.76 14.05
CA LYS A 7 43.05 -5.58 13.34
C LYS A 7 41.53 -5.57 13.42
N GLY A 8 40.98 -4.53 14.03
CA GLY A 8 39.58 -4.18 13.89
C GLY A 8 39.21 -4.05 12.42
N MET A 9 38.35 -4.94 11.94
CA MET A 9 37.56 -4.70 10.73
C MET A 9 36.47 -3.69 11.11
N ASP A 10 36.79 -2.40 10.97
CA ASP A 10 35.79 -1.35 10.90
C ASP A 10 34.90 -1.65 9.68
N SER A 11 33.75 -2.24 9.98
CA SER A 11 32.66 -2.41 9.04
C SER A 11 32.05 -1.03 8.83
N ILE A 12 32.58 -0.26 7.87
CA ILE A 12 31.92 0.96 7.41
C ILE A 12 30.64 0.52 6.70
N ALA A 13 29.55 0.44 7.45
CA ALA A 13 28.21 0.41 6.90
C ALA A 13 27.98 1.79 6.26
N VAL A 14 28.25 1.91 4.96
CA VAL A 14 27.76 3.04 4.17
C VAL A 14 26.26 2.84 4.02
N LEU A 15 25.50 3.27 5.02
CA LEU A 15 24.09 3.58 4.85
C LEU A 15 24.04 4.75 3.87
N SER A 16 23.93 4.45 2.57
CA SER A 16 23.51 5.47 1.62
C SER A 16 22.02 5.69 1.88
N ASP A 17 21.69 6.45 2.91
CA ASP A 17 20.40 7.11 2.99
C ASP A 17 20.33 8.04 1.79
N ARG A 18 19.79 7.53 0.68
CA ARG A 18 19.31 8.40 -0.38
C ARG A 18 18.10 9.12 0.18
N VAL A 19 18.38 10.21 0.90
CA VAL A 19 17.38 11.21 1.26
C VAL A 19 16.72 11.64 -0.04
N ALA A 20 15.42 11.37 -0.17
CA ALA A 20 14.62 12.02 -1.18
C ALA A 20 14.54 13.50 -0.76
N LEU A 21 15.34 14.35 -1.38
CA LEU A 21 15.25 15.79 -1.23
C LEU A 21 14.01 16.24 -2.02
N SER A 22 13.02 16.82 -1.33
CA SER A 22 12.01 17.66 -1.98
C SER A 22 12.70 18.96 -2.33
N ASP A 23 12.96 19.20 -3.61
CA ASP A 23 13.62 20.41 -4.07
C ASP A 23 12.63 21.44 -4.64
N ASP A 24 11.32 21.23 -4.43
CA ASP A 24 10.20 22.03 -4.94
C ASP A 24 10.27 22.34 -6.45
N ASN A 25 11.16 21.69 -7.20
CA ASN A 25 11.42 22.00 -8.61
C ASN A 25 10.36 21.41 -9.54
N ALA A 26 9.57 20.43 -9.05
CA ALA A 26 8.56 19.72 -9.81
C ALA A 26 7.28 19.46 -8.99
N PRO A 27 6.56 20.50 -8.53
CA PRO A 27 5.32 20.29 -7.78
C PRO A 27 4.26 19.62 -8.65
N MET A 28 3.45 18.73 -8.06
CA MET A 28 2.28 18.19 -8.75
C MET A 28 1.31 19.33 -9.10
N PRO A 29 0.77 19.37 -10.33
CA PRO A 29 -0.03 20.51 -10.79
C PRO A 29 -1.35 20.60 -10.02
N ALA A 30 -1.82 21.82 -9.76
CA ALA A 30 -3.13 22.06 -9.16
C ALA A 30 -4.29 21.73 -10.12
N ASP A 31 -4.08 21.89 -11.43
CA ASP A 31 -5.04 21.50 -12.46
C ASP A 31 -4.94 19.99 -12.75
N LYS A 32 -5.99 19.25 -12.40
CA LYS A 32 -6.07 17.79 -12.57
C LYS A 32 -5.87 17.36 -14.02
N THR A 33 -6.24 18.19 -15.00
CA THR A 33 -6.09 17.86 -16.42
C THR A 33 -4.63 17.74 -16.85
N GLN A 34 -3.70 18.40 -16.12
CA GLN A 34 -2.26 18.37 -16.37
C GLN A 34 -1.55 17.20 -15.67
N LEU A 35 -2.24 16.48 -14.78
CA LEU A 35 -1.65 15.43 -13.96
C LEU A 35 -1.04 14.29 -14.79
N GLY A 36 -1.69 13.90 -15.89
CA GLY A 36 -1.19 12.86 -16.78
C GLY A 36 0.13 13.26 -17.44
N SER A 37 0.16 14.42 -18.09
CA SER A 37 1.39 14.96 -18.70
C SER A 37 2.51 15.19 -17.69
N TRP A 38 2.17 15.66 -16.48
CA TRP A 38 3.14 15.81 -15.40
C TRP A 38 3.73 14.46 -15.00
N PHE A 39 2.89 13.43 -14.83
CA PHE A 39 3.34 12.09 -14.46
C PHE A 39 4.26 11.50 -15.53
N ASP A 40 3.90 11.60 -16.81
CA ASP A 40 4.71 11.07 -17.92
C ASP A 40 6.08 11.78 -18.04
N THR A 41 6.14 13.05 -17.67
CA THR A 41 7.37 13.86 -17.67
C THR A 41 8.32 13.48 -16.53
N HIS A 42 7.78 13.17 -15.33
CA HIS A 42 8.59 12.93 -14.13
C HIS A 42 8.80 11.45 -13.81
N VAL A 43 7.95 10.56 -14.31
CA VAL A 43 8.04 9.11 -14.16
C VAL A 43 8.33 8.48 -15.51
N THR A 44 9.47 8.85 -16.08
CA THR A 44 9.88 8.39 -17.41
C THR A 44 10.20 6.88 -17.42
N PRO A 45 10.17 6.24 -18.60
CA PRO A 45 10.60 4.85 -18.75
C PRO A 45 12.04 4.60 -18.24
N LEU A 46 12.32 3.35 -17.86
CA LEU A 46 13.56 2.93 -17.20
C LEU A 46 14.83 3.36 -17.94
N ASP A 47 14.84 3.23 -19.27
CA ASP A 47 15.97 3.57 -20.13
C ASP A 47 16.44 5.02 -19.98
N LYS A 48 15.52 5.96 -19.70
CA LYS A 48 15.80 7.39 -19.52
C LYS A 48 16.27 7.77 -18.12
N ARG A 49 15.99 6.94 -17.10
CA ARG A 49 16.28 7.27 -15.69
C ARG A 49 17.16 6.27 -14.96
N LYS A 50 17.60 5.17 -15.60
CA LYS A 50 18.39 4.10 -14.97
C LYS A 50 19.63 4.58 -14.22
N SER A 51 20.25 5.69 -14.61
CA SER A 51 21.44 6.25 -13.93
C SER A 51 21.14 6.82 -12.54
N THR A 52 19.90 7.19 -12.24
CA THR A 52 19.50 7.78 -10.96
C THR A 52 18.78 6.80 -10.04
N LEU A 53 18.39 5.63 -10.55
CA LEU A 53 17.68 4.60 -9.78
C LEU A 53 18.62 3.77 -8.89
N ASP A 54 18.01 2.97 -8.02
CA ASP A 54 18.72 1.91 -7.29
C ASP A 54 19.31 0.90 -8.31
N PRO A 55 20.63 0.65 -8.30
CA PRO A 55 21.26 -0.35 -9.16
C PRO A 55 20.63 -1.75 -9.07
N ALA A 56 20.15 -2.18 -7.90
CA ALA A 56 19.49 -3.47 -7.73
C ALA A 56 18.17 -3.53 -8.49
N LEU A 57 17.38 -2.45 -8.48
CA LEU A 57 16.18 -2.34 -9.30
C LEU A 57 16.55 -2.38 -10.78
N VAL A 58 17.55 -1.61 -11.22
CA VAL A 58 17.98 -1.62 -12.63
C VAL A 58 18.40 -3.02 -13.08
N ALA A 59 19.15 -3.75 -12.25
CA ALA A 59 19.55 -5.12 -12.52
C ALA A 59 18.36 -6.08 -12.59
N ALA A 60 17.39 -5.95 -11.68
CA ALA A 60 16.21 -6.79 -11.65
C ALA A 60 15.36 -6.66 -12.92
N GLU A 61 15.32 -5.48 -13.52
CA GLU A 61 14.57 -5.22 -14.75
C GLU A 61 15.29 -5.71 -16.04
N GLN A 62 16.57 -6.13 -15.98
CA GLN A 62 17.31 -6.65 -17.16
C GLN A 62 16.95 -8.09 -17.56
N GLY A 63 16.02 -8.73 -16.85
CA GLY A 63 15.67 -10.14 -17.05
C GLY A 63 14.26 -10.46 -16.57
N VAL A 64 13.28 -9.63 -16.94
CA VAL A 64 11.88 -9.79 -16.54
C VAL A 64 11.39 -11.19 -16.91
N LYS A 65 10.91 -11.93 -15.92
CA LYS A 65 10.26 -13.23 -16.10
C LYS A 65 8.75 -13.09 -15.88
N ILE A 66 7.96 -13.60 -16.81
CA ILE A 66 6.51 -13.68 -16.66
C ILE A 66 6.14 -15.10 -16.26
N VAL A 67 5.32 -15.23 -15.23
CA VAL A 67 4.74 -16.48 -14.75
C VAL A 67 3.22 -16.38 -14.82
N LYS A 68 2.54 -17.27 -15.54
CA LYS A 68 1.09 -17.26 -15.72
C LYS A 68 0.38 -18.08 -14.65
N VAL A 69 -0.58 -17.46 -13.98
CA VAL A 69 -1.45 -18.08 -12.97
C VAL A 69 -2.89 -18.08 -13.48
N MET A 70 -3.41 -19.24 -13.89
CA MET A 70 -4.72 -19.38 -14.52
C MET A 70 -5.51 -20.53 -13.88
N GLN A 71 -6.68 -20.24 -13.28
CA GLN A 71 -7.48 -21.26 -12.58
C GLN A 71 -7.97 -22.39 -13.51
N ASP A 72 -8.14 -22.10 -14.80
CA ASP A 72 -8.52 -23.06 -15.84
C ASP A 72 -7.40 -24.04 -16.23
N GLY A 73 -6.17 -23.82 -15.75
CA GLY A 73 -5.00 -24.65 -16.06
C GLY A 73 -4.27 -24.27 -17.35
N SER A 74 -4.61 -23.16 -18.00
CA SER A 74 -3.92 -22.66 -19.20
C SER A 74 -2.58 -21.95 -18.91
N GLY A 75 -2.26 -21.71 -17.64
CA GLY A 75 -1.01 -21.12 -17.16
C GLY A 75 -0.07 -22.14 -16.53
N GLU A 76 1.09 -21.70 -16.06
CA GLU A 76 2.03 -22.58 -15.36
C GLU A 76 1.54 -22.99 -13.97
N PHE A 77 0.73 -22.15 -13.32
CA PHE A 77 0.13 -22.43 -12.01
C PHE A 77 -1.37 -22.17 -12.03
N LYS A 78 -2.12 -22.86 -11.16
CA LYS A 78 -3.55 -22.58 -10.91
C LYS A 78 -3.79 -21.60 -9.76
N THR A 79 -2.84 -21.51 -8.85
CA THR A 79 -2.93 -20.72 -7.61
C THR A 79 -1.77 -19.72 -7.54
N ILE A 80 -2.02 -18.59 -6.86
CA ILE A 80 -0.99 -17.57 -6.63
C ILE A 80 0.03 -18.09 -5.63
N THR A 81 -0.42 -18.86 -4.63
CA THR A 81 0.43 -19.49 -3.63
C THR A 81 1.50 -20.40 -4.25
N ASP A 82 1.14 -21.25 -5.21
CA ASP A 82 2.10 -22.17 -5.83
C ASP A 82 3.09 -21.43 -6.74
N ALA A 83 2.62 -20.40 -7.45
CA ALA A 83 3.49 -19.54 -8.24
C ALA A 83 4.54 -18.84 -7.35
N LEU A 84 4.12 -18.28 -6.21
CA LEU A 84 5.04 -17.67 -5.24
C LEU A 84 6.02 -18.70 -4.65
N LYS A 85 5.59 -19.92 -4.36
CA LYS A 85 6.46 -21.00 -3.85
C LYS A 85 7.55 -21.38 -4.85
N SER A 86 7.28 -21.28 -6.15
CA SER A 86 8.26 -21.59 -7.21
C SER A 86 9.42 -20.58 -7.29
N ILE A 87 9.25 -19.40 -6.70
CA ILE A 87 10.25 -18.34 -6.70
C ILE A 87 11.25 -18.59 -5.56
N PRO A 88 12.56 -18.67 -5.85
CA PRO A 88 13.57 -18.89 -4.82
C PRO A 88 13.70 -17.67 -3.88
N SER A 89 14.10 -17.95 -2.65
CA SER A 89 14.56 -16.92 -1.70
C SER A 89 15.80 -16.22 -2.26
N GLY A 90 15.93 -14.91 -2.00
CA GLY A 90 17.02 -14.09 -2.54
C GLY A 90 16.83 -13.73 -4.02
N ASN A 91 15.57 -13.65 -4.48
CA ASN A 91 15.26 -13.28 -5.87
C ASN A 91 15.90 -11.93 -6.24
N THR A 92 16.55 -11.87 -7.40
CA THR A 92 17.20 -10.65 -7.91
C THR A 92 16.63 -10.17 -9.24
N GLN A 93 15.58 -10.83 -9.76
CA GLN A 93 14.97 -10.52 -11.05
C GLN A 93 13.52 -10.08 -10.89
N ARG A 94 13.03 -9.19 -11.75
CA ARG A 94 11.60 -8.86 -11.81
C ARG A 94 10.81 -10.10 -12.21
N ILE A 95 9.94 -10.59 -11.33
CA ILE A 95 9.02 -11.70 -11.64
C ILE A 95 7.59 -11.17 -11.65
N ILE A 96 6.97 -11.18 -12.83
CA ILE A 96 5.59 -10.80 -13.04
C ILE A 96 4.72 -12.04 -12.97
N LEU A 97 3.92 -12.17 -11.91
CA LEU A 97 2.78 -13.08 -11.88
C LEU A 97 1.65 -12.46 -12.70
N TYR A 98 1.48 -12.94 -13.93
CA TYR A 98 0.32 -12.64 -14.76
C TYR A 98 -0.85 -13.50 -14.26
N ILE A 99 -1.81 -12.88 -13.59
CA ILE A 99 -2.93 -13.56 -12.95
C ILE A 99 -4.16 -13.40 -13.85
N GLY A 100 -4.69 -14.52 -14.35
CA GLY A 100 -5.89 -14.55 -15.18
C GLY A 100 -7.14 -14.12 -14.43
N PRO A 101 -8.23 -13.75 -15.13
CA PRO A 101 -9.48 -13.36 -14.47
C PRO A 101 -10.03 -14.51 -13.62
N GLY A 102 -10.59 -14.17 -12.47
CA GLY A 102 -11.17 -15.16 -11.55
C GLY A 102 -11.25 -14.66 -10.12
N ASN A 103 -11.88 -15.47 -9.26
CA ASN A 103 -11.88 -15.28 -7.81
C ASN A 103 -10.90 -16.29 -7.19
N TYR A 104 -9.78 -15.78 -6.68
CA TYR A 104 -8.73 -16.53 -6.02
C TYR A 104 -8.95 -16.45 -4.51
N ASN A 105 -9.64 -17.45 -3.95
CA ASN A 105 -9.87 -17.55 -2.51
C ASN A 105 -8.61 -18.08 -1.80
N GLU A 106 -7.61 -17.21 -1.64
CA GLU A 106 -6.30 -17.52 -1.09
C GLU A 106 -5.87 -16.43 -0.10
N LYS A 107 -5.30 -16.84 1.04
CA LYS A 107 -4.55 -15.93 1.91
C LYS A 107 -3.09 -15.92 1.45
N ILE A 108 -2.61 -14.78 0.98
CA ILE A 108 -1.30 -14.63 0.32
C ILE A 108 -0.31 -13.91 1.23
N THR A 109 0.91 -14.43 1.30
CA THR A 109 2.07 -13.71 1.85
C THR A 109 3.17 -13.65 0.79
N VAL A 110 3.60 -12.43 0.43
CA VAL A 110 4.80 -12.19 -0.36
C VAL A 110 5.96 -11.93 0.60
N GLU A 111 6.77 -12.96 0.80
CA GLU A 111 7.87 -12.99 1.76
C GLU A 111 8.94 -11.92 1.49
N LYS A 112 9.51 -11.35 2.55
CA LYS A 112 10.57 -10.32 2.47
C LYS A 112 11.78 -10.77 1.65
N THR A 113 12.05 -12.08 1.63
CA THR A 113 13.20 -12.65 0.92
C THR A 113 12.98 -12.74 -0.60
N LYS A 114 11.83 -12.33 -1.13
CA LYS A 114 11.49 -12.40 -2.55
C LYS A 114 11.18 -11.02 -3.11
N PRO A 115 12.15 -10.09 -3.22
CA PRO A 115 11.92 -8.74 -3.77
C PRO A 115 11.56 -8.79 -5.27
N PHE A 116 11.13 -7.67 -5.81
CA PHE A 116 10.83 -7.48 -7.24
C PHE A 116 9.69 -8.36 -7.79
N ILE A 117 8.68 -8.65 -6.96
CA ILE A 117 7.47 -9.38 -7.40
C ILE A 117 6.44 -8.39 -7.93
N THR A 118 5.80 -8.77 -9.04
CA THR A 118 4.68 -8.02 -9.60
C THR A 118 3.46 -8.91 -9.70
N PHE A 119 2.32 -8.46 -9.18
CA PHE A 119 1.01 -9.03 -9.50
C PHE A 119 0.38 -8.20 -10.61
N TYR A 120 0.04 -8.85 -11.72
CA TYR A 120 -0.51 -8.17 -12.89
C TYR A 120 -1.74 -8.90 -13.40
N GLY A 121 -2.88 -8.20 -13.41
CA GLY A 121 -4.07 -8.60 -14.15
C GLY A 121 -4.13 -7.88 -15.50
N ALA A 122 -4.89 -8.43 -16.45
CA ALA A 122 -5.17 -7.68 -17.67
C ALA A 122 -6.18 -6.55 -17.39
N PRO A 123 -5.99 -5.32 -17.93
CA PRO A 123 -6.97 -4.25 -17.85
C PRO A 123 -8.37 -4.72 -18.28
N GLY A 124 -9.40 -4.36 -17.52
CA GLY A 124 -10.78 -4.80 -17.75
C GLY A 124 -11.07 -6.28 -17.42
N LYS A 125 -10.07 -7.03 -16.95
CA LYS A 125 -10.18 -8.45 -16.54
C LYS A 125 -9.42 -8.69 -15.24
N MET A 126 -9.57 -7.78 -14.28
CA MET A 126 -8.87 -7.83 -13.01
C MET A 126 -9.26 -9.10 -12.24
N PRO A 127 -8.31 -9.94 -11.80
CA PRO A 127 -8.60 -10.99 -10.82
C PRO A 127 -8.93 -10.39 -9.47
N ASN A 128 -9.76 -11.09 -8.70
CA ASN A 128 -9.98 -10.80 -7.29
C ASN A 128 -9.26 -11.81 -6.41
N ILE A 129 -8.33 -11.34 -5.58
CA ILE A 129 -7.69 -12.12 -4.52
C ILE A 129 -8.48 -11.88 -3.25
N THR A 130 -9.08 -12.93 -2.69
CA THR A 130 -10.03 -12.81 -1.59
C THR A 130 -9.74 -13.78 -0.45
N TYR A 131 -9.97 -13.34 0.78
CA TYR A 131 -9.97 -14.22 1.96
C TYR A 131 -10.81 -13.59 3.09
N GLY A 132 -11.42 -14.40 3.94
CA GLY A 132 -12.30 -13.95 5.03
C GLY A 132 -11.63 -13.92 6.40
N GLY A 133 -10.47 -13.26 6.53
CA GLY A 133 -9.73 -13.20 7.79
C GLY A 133 -10.20 -12.07 8.70
N THR A 134 -10.37 -12.33 10.01
CA THR A 134 -10.71 -11.29 11.00
C THR A 134 -9.65 -11.19 12.10
N ALA A 135 -9.59 -10.06 12.79
CA ALA A 135 -8.70 -9.87 13.93
C ALA A 135 -8.99 -10.82 15.09
N LYS A 136 -10.24 -11.28 15.25
CA LYS A 136 -10.57 -12.33 16.21
C LYS A 136 -9.79 -13.63 15.95
N GLN A 137 -9.52 -13.94 14.68
CA GLN A 137 -8.82 -15.15 14.27
C GLN A 137 -7.30 -14.97 14.20
N TYR A 138 -6.84 -13.82 13.68
CA TYR A 138 -5.43 -13.61 13.32
C TYR A 138 -4.76 -12.44 14.05
N GLY A 139 -5.50 -11.61 14.78
CA GLY A 139 -5.10 -10.23 15.04
C GLY A 139 -5.26 -9.35 13.79
N THR A 140 -5.29 -8.03 13.98
CA THR A 140 -5.62 -7.08 12.90
C THR A 140 -4.69 -7.24 11.70
N VAL A 141 -3.38 -7.10 11.90
CA VAL A 141 -2.42 -7.05 10.79
C VAL A 141 -2.34 -8.36 10.01
N ASP A 142 -2.45 -9.51 10.69
CA ASP A 142 -2.36 -10.82 10.04
C ASP A 142 -3.71 -11.32 9.50
N SER A 143 -4.81 -10.59 9.76
CA SER A 143 -6.11 -10.84 9.12
C SER A 143 -6.11 -10.56 7.62
N ALA A 144 -5.06 -9.88 7.12
CA ALA A 144 -4.90 -9.48 5.73
C ALA A 144 -5.06 -10.63 4.72
N THR A 145 -5.85 -10.37 3.67
CA THR A 145 -5.96 -11.27 2.51
C THR A 145 -4.63 -11.38 1.77
N VAL A 146 -3.98 -10.24 1.52
CA VAL A 146 -2.63 -10.18 0.95
C VAL A 146 -1.72 -9.46 1.93
N ILE A 147 -0.65 -10.12 2.38
CA ILE A 147 0.44 -9.56 3.15
C ILE A 147 1.66 -9.42 2.24
N VAL A 148 2.18 -8.21 2.08
CA VAL A 148 3.38 -7.94 1.30
C VAL A 148 4.47 -7.41 2.23
N LEU A 149 5.46 -8.26 2.49
CA LEU A 149 6.65 -7.93 3.28
C LEU A 149 7.87 -7.60 2.40
N SER A 150 7.67 -7.65 1.09
CA SER A 150 8.73 -7.68 0.09
C SER A 150 8.93 -6.33 -0.59
N ASP A 151 10.20 -5.92 -0.72
CA ASP A 151 10.57 -4.66 -1.34
C ASP A 151 10.35 -4.68 -2.85
N TYR A 152 10.12 -3.50 -3.43
CA TYR A 152 9.90 -3.28 -4.85
C TYR A 152 8.70 -4.07 -5.41
N PHE A 153 7.72 -4.40 -4.57
CA PHE A 153 6.49 -5.03 -5.00
C PHE A 153 5.68 -4.11 -5.92
N VAL A 154 5.03 -4.68 -6.93
CA VAL A 154 4.11 -3.96 -7.79
C VAL A 154 2.80 -4.71 -7.88
N ALA A 155 1.66 -4.03 -7.78
CA ALA A 155 0.37 -4.57 -8.20
C ALA A 155 -0.24 -3.67 -9.27
N ALA A 156 -0.73 -4.27 -10.36
CA ALA A 156 -1.43 -3.53 -11.40
C ALA A 156 -2.65 -4.28 -11.93
N ASN A 157 -3.79 -3.60 -12.00
CA ASN A 157 -5.07 -4.18 -12.44
C ASN A 157 -5.48 -5.42 -11.62
N ILE A 158 -5.45 -5.31 -10.30
CA ILE A 158 -5.80 -6.37 -9.35
C ILE A 158 -6.91 -5.87 -8.42
N MET A 159 -7.85 -6.74 -8.08
CA MET A 159 -8.74 -6.54 -6.94
C MET A 159 -8.24 -7.36 -5.74
N ILE A 160 -8.26 -6.78 -4.55
CA ILE A 160 -7.99 -7.48 -3.29
C ILE A 160 -9.14 -7.19 -2.35
N SER A 161 -9.81 -8.24 -1.87
CA SER A 161 -10.96 -8.11 -0.98
C SER A 161 -10.81 -8.94 0.29
N ASN A 162 -11.11 -8.35 1.46
CA ASN A 162 -11.43 -9.17 2.61
C ASN A 162 -12.93 -9.48 2.61
N SER A 163 -13.27 -10.76 2.56
CA SER A 163 -14.66 -11.23 2.47
C SER A 163 -15.32 -11.46 3.83
N ALA A 164 -14.68 -11.05 4.93
CA ALA A 164 -15.33 -11.06 6.23
C ALA A 164 -16.60 -10.18 6.22
N PRO A 165 -17.66 -10.58 6.95
CA PRO A 165 -18.86 -9.77 7.03
C PRO A 165 -18.55 -8.41 7.67
N ARG A 166 -19.33 -7.38 7.29
CA ARG A 166 -19.28 -6.08 7.95
C ARG A 166 -19.47 -6.28 9.46
N PRO A 167 -18.57 -5.77 10.32
CA PRO A 167 -18.74 -5.89 11.76
C PRO A 167 -19.88 -5.00 12.24
N ASP A 168 -20.61 -5.45 13.27
CA ASP A 168 -21.54 -4.61 14.01
C ASP A 168 -20.77 -3.73 15.02
N ILE A 169 -21.42 -2.69 15.55
CA ILE A 169 -20.82 -1.73 16.50
C ILE A 169 -20.18 -2.36 17.75
N ASN A 170 -20.66 -3.54 18.16
CA ASN A 170 -20.18 -4.25 19.35
C ASN A 170 -19.28 -5.46 19.03
N THR A 171 -18.94 -5.67 17.75
CA THR A 171 -18.13 -6.83 17.34
C THR A 171 -16.68 -6.65 17.80
N LYS A 172 -16.27 -7.42 18.82
CA LYS A 172 -14.87 -7.50 19.24
C LYS A 172 -14.07 -8.30 18.21
N GLY A 173 -12.95 -7.74 17.74
CA GLY A 173 -12.07 -8.38 16.76
C GLY A 173 -12.66 -8.38 15.33
N GLY A 174 -13.55 -7.44 15.03
CA GLY A 174 -14.22 -7.31 13.72
C GLY A 174 -13.36 -6.69 12.61
N GLN A 175 -12.15 -6.23 12.92
CA GLN A 175 -11.20 -5.71 11.93
C GLN A 175 -10.88 -6.79 10.89
N ALA A 176 -10.80 -6.42 9.62
CA ALA A 176 -10.64 -7.36 8.52
C ALA A 176 -9.86 -6.73 7.35
N VAL A 177 -8.55 -6.95 7.34
CA VAL A 177 -7.64 -6.30 6.40
C VAL A 177 -7.71 -6.96 5.01
N ALA A 178 -7.80 -6.17 3.93
CA ALA A 178 -7.66 -6.67 2.57
C ALA A 178 -6.18 -6.74 2.18
N LEU A 179 -5.46 -5.62 2.35
CA LEU A 179 -4.05 -5.50 2.03
C LEU A 179 -3.26 -5.05 3.26
N ARG A 180 -2.20 -5.79 3.60
CA ARG A 180 -1.11 -5.29 4.43
C ARG A 180 0.14 -5.10 3.58
N ILE A 181 0.72 -3.91 3.60
CA ILE A 181 1.94 -3.58 2.88
C ILE A 181 2.99 -3.01 3.83
N SER A 182 4.14 -3.68 3.91
CA SER A 182 5.28 -3.32 4.78
C SER A 182 6.61 -3.30 4.02
N GLY A 183 6.67 -3.89 2.82
CA GLY A 183 7.86 -3.87 1.96
C GLY A 183 8.10 -2.50 1.34
N ASP A 184 9.35 -2.06 1.30
CA ASP A 184 9.70 -0.70 0.86
C ASP A 184 9.64 -0.54 -0.67
N LYS A 185 9.31 0.68 -1.12
CA LYS A 185 9.21 1.08 -2.54
C LYS A 185 8.18 0.26 -3.32
N ALA A 186 7.06 -0.06 -2.69
CA ALA A 186 5.95 -0.73 -3.36
C ALA A 186 5.09 0.24 -4.18
N SER A 187 4.51 -0.24 -5.28
CA SER A 187 3.63 0.58 -6.13
C SER A 187 2.38 -0.16 -6.59
N PHE A 188 1.27 0.56 -6.63
CA PHE A 188 -0.06 0.04 -6.94
C PHE A 188 -0.69 0.91 -8.02
N TYR A 189 -1.07 0.30 -9.15
CA TYR A 189 -1.65 0.98 -10.31
C TYR A 189 -2.99 0.37 -10.67
N ASP A 190 -4.06 1.16 -10.66
CA ASP A 190 -5.40 0.68 -11.05
C ASP A 190 -5.81 -0.55 -10.21
N VAL A 191 -5.53 -0.51 -8.90
CA VAL A 191 -5.86 -1.56 -7.93
C VAL A 191 -7.14 -1.21 -7.19
N GLN A 192 -7.98 -2.21 -6.91
CA GLN A 192 -9.20 -2.03 -6.13
C GLN A 192 -9.12 -2.80 -4.81
N LEU A 193 -9.30 -2.10 -3.69
CA LEU A 193 -9.16 -2.64 -2.34
C LEU A 193 -10.51 -2.58 -1.63
N TYR A 194 -11.04 -3.75 -1.28
CA TYR A 194 -12.38 -3.92 -0.73
C TYR A 194 -12.35 -4.47 0.69
N GLY A 195 -12.98 -3.74 1.61
CA GLY A 195 -13.20 -4.19 2.99
C GLY A 195 -14.18 -3.28 3.72
N PHE A 196 -14.15 -3.38 5.05
CA PHE A 196 -14.91 -2.54 5.97
C PHE A 196 -13.94 -1.84 6.93
N GLN A 197 -13.82 -2.34 8.16
CA GLN A 197 -12.88 -1.83 9.14
C GLN A 197 -11.46 -2.33 8.82
N ASP A 198 -10.50 -1.40 8.80
CA ASP A 198 -9.06 -1.66 8.63
C ASP A 198 -8.69 -2.23 7.24
N THR A 199 -9.40 -1.83 6.17
CA THR A 199 -9.21 -2.40 4.81
C THR A 199 -7.76 -2.42 4.32
N VAL A 200 -6.99 -1.36 4.55
CA VAL A 200 -5.59 -1.24 4.14
C VAL A 200 -4.71 -0.96 5.36
N CYS A 201 -3.89 -1.94 5.71
CA CYS A 201 -2.77 -1.76 6.63
C CYS A 201 -1.55 -1.28 5.83
N ASP A 202 -1.44 0.02 5.67
CA ASP A 202 -0.28 0.71 5.12
C ASP A 202 0.79 0.87 6.21
N ASP A 203 1.45 -0.26 6.49
CA ASP A 203 2.13 -0.62 7.74
C ASP A 203 3.41 0.21 7.95
N ALA A 204 4.33 0.20 6.99
CA ALA A 204 5.64 0.86 7.10
C ALA A 204 6.30 1.09 5.74
N HIS A 205 7.27 2.00 5.68
CA HIS A 205 8.08 2.33 4.48
C HIS A 205 7.33 3.07 3.37
N ARG A 206 7.91 3.13 2.16
CA ARG A 206 7.47 4.02 1.08
C ARG A 206 6.56 3.32 0.09
N HIS A 207 5.35 3.83 -0.10
CA HIS A 207 4.40 3.27 -1.06
C HIS A 207 3.80 4.33 -1.98
N PHE A 208 3.45 3.90 -3.19
CA PHE A 208 2.81 4.74 -4.20
C PHE A 208 1.53 4.07 -4.72
N PHE A 209 0.40 4.74 -4.58
CA PHE A 209 -0.89 4.28 -5.10
C PHE A 209 -1.37 5.26 -6.17
N LYS A 210 -1.66 4.77 -7.38
CA LYS A 210 -2.14 5.61 -8.48
C LYS A 210 -3.38 5.00 -9.12
N ASN A 211 -4.41 5.82 -9.30
CA ASN A 211 -5.69 5.39 -9.88
C ASN A 211 -6.35 4.24 -9.12
N CYS A 212 -6.10 4.12 -7.81
CA CYS A 212 -6.66 3.03 -7.02
C CYS A 212 -8.06 3.38 -6.51
N TYR A 213 -8.88 2.36 -6.30
CA TYR A 213 -10.13 2.45 -5.58
C TYR A 213 -9.95 1.79 -4.21
N ILE A 214 -10.31 2.48 -3.13
CA ILE A 214 -10.20 1.95 -1.76
C ILE A 214 -11.50 2.26 -1.03
N GLN A 215 -12.16 1.22 -0.51
CA GLN A 215 -13.39 1.40 0.27
C GLN A 215 -13.25 0.86 1.69
N GLY A 216 -14.04 1.43 2.61
CA GLY A 216 -14.19 0.87 3.94
C GLY A 216 -15.04 1.73 4.87
N THR A 217 -14.95 1.45 6.17
CA THR A 217 -15.78 2.07 7.21
C THR A 217 -14.91 2.82 8.22
N VAL A 218 -14.35 2.09 9.19
CA VAL A 218 -13.51 2.61 10.27
C VAL A 218 -12.05 2.38 9.90
N ASP A 219 -11.23 3.42 10.00
CA ASP A 219 -9.78 3.40 9.82
C ASP A 219 -9.33 2.62 8.58
N TYR A 220 -10.06 2.78 7.47
CA TYR A 220 -9.89 1.86 6.35
C TYR A 220 -8.55 2.03 5.60
N ILE A 221 -7.77 3.06 5.93
CA ILE A 221 -6.34 3.20 5.66
C ILE A 221 -5.62 3.51 6.99
N PHE A 222 -4.80 2.60 7.49
CA PHE A 222 -4.13 2.78 8.79
C PHE A 222 -2.70 2.22 8.80
N GLY A 223 -1.88 2.69 9.74
CA GLY A 223 -0.48 2.29 9.87
C GLY A 223 0.51 3.47 9.86
N SER A 224 1.79 3.17 9.62
CA SER A 224 2.91 4.11 9.70
C SER A 224 3.67 4.27 8.37
N GLY A 225 3.03 3.98 7.24
CA GLY A 225 3.59 4.19 5.90
C GLY A 225 3.93 5.65 5.58
N LYS A 226 4.87 5.83 4.64
CA LYS A 226 5.20 7.09 3.95
C LYS A 226 4.67 6.99 2.53
N SER A 227 3.40 7.36 2.36
CA SER A 227 2.64 6.92 1.19
C SER A 227 2.01 8.07 0.44
N LEU A 228 2.13 8.01 -0.88
CA LEU A 228 1.52 8.95 -1.81
C LEU A 228 0.41 8.25 -2.59
N TYR A 229 -0.80 8.78 -2.47
CA TYR A 229 -2.02 8.33 -3.13
C TYR A 229 -2.43 9.37 -4.17
N VAL A 230 -2.40 9.02 -5.45
CA VAL A 230 -2.62 9.95 -6.56
C VAL A 230 -3.81 9.52 -7.39
N ASN A 231 -4.78 10.43 -7.56
CA ASN A 231 -5.95 10.20 -8.39
C ASN A 231 -6.71 8.93 -7.99
N CYS A 232 -6.78 8.65 -6.69
CA CYS A 232 -7.51 7.51 -6.15
C CYS A 232 -8.96 7.90 -5.82
N GLU A 233 -9.87 6.93 -5.81
CA GLU A 233 -11.16 7.07 -5.16
C GLU A 233 -11.10 6.45 -3.76
N LEU A 234 -11.47 7.25 -2.76
CA LEU A 234 -11.57 6.85 -1.36
C LEU A 234 -13.05 6.81 -1.00
N ARG A 235 -13.63 5.61 -1.05
CA ARG A 235 -15.08 5.41 -0.93
C ARG A 235 -15.48 4.99 0.49
N THR A 236 -16.02 5.94 1.24
CA THR A 236 -16.52 5.70 2.59
C THR A 236 -17.89 5.00 2.55
N LEU A 237 -18.03 3.90 3.28
CA LEU A 237 -19.29 3.18 3.43
C LEU A 237 -19.96 3.58 4.74
N GLY A 238 -20.65 4.72 4.76
CA GLY A 238 -21.33 5.20 5.97
C GLY A 238 -22.44 4.25 6.46
N ASP A 239 -22.62 4.19 7.77
CA ASP A 239 -23.73 3.54 8.48
C ASP A 239 -24.01 4.27 9.82
N ALA A 240 -24.47 3.53 10.84
CA ALA A 240 -24.73 4.05 12.18
C ALA A 240 -23.45 4.30 13.03
N MET A 241 -22.27 3.88 12.56
CA MET A 241 -21.00 4.09 13.24
C MET A 241 -20.25 5.28 12.65
N ASP A 242 -19.39 5.91 13.46
CA ASP A 242 -18.42 6.86 12.94
C ASP A 242 -17.47 6.16 11.96
N THR A 243 -17.22 6.82 10.83
CA THR A 243 -16.32 6.32 9.77
C THR A 243 -15.13 7.23 9.63
N PHE A 244 -13.96 6.64 9.35
CA PHE A 244 -12.69 7.36 9.25
C PHE A 244 -11.96 6.85 8.02
N ILE A 245 -11.53 7.75 7.13
CA ILE A 245 -10.65 7.36 6.02
C ILE A 245 -9.32 6.87 6.59
N THR A 246 -8.67 7.68 7.43
CA THR A 246 -7.31 7.39 7.89
C THR A 246 -7.17 7.25 9.40
N ALA A 247 -6.31 6.34 9.84
CA ALA A 247 -5.75 6.32 11.18
C ALA A 247 -4.22 6.17 11.15
N GLN A 248 -3.52 7.31 11.01
CA GLN A 248 -2.07 7.33 10.80
C GLN A 248 -1.32 7.28 12.13
N ALA A 249 -0.22 6.52 12.17
CA ALA A 249 0.47 6.09 13.38
C ALA A 249 1.88 6.65 13.58
N ARG A 250 2.16 7.87 13.10
CA ARG A 250 3.40 8.58 13.37
C ARG A 250 3.51 8.91 14.85
N LYS A 251 4.67 8.65 15.45
CA LYS A 251 4.85 8.71 16.91
C LYS A 251 5.67 9.89 17.42
N ASN A 252 6.52 10.47 16.57
CA ASN A 252 7.43 11.54 16.96
C ASN A 252 7.87 12.37 15.75
N GLU A 253 8.48 13.52 16.01
CA GLU A 253 8.97 14.46 14.98
C GLU A 253 10.12 13.89 14.12
N GLN A 254 10.88 12.91 14.63
CA GLN A 254 12.01 12.31 13.92
C GLN A 254 11.57 11.33 12.83
N GLU A 255 10.37 10.77 12.93
CA GLU A 255 9.78 9.97 11.87
C GLU A 255 9.37 10.87 10.70
N ASP A 256 9.63 10.43 9.46
CA ASP A 256 9.31 11.15 8.22
C ASP A 256 8.16 10.49 7.44
N ASN A 257 7.36 9.67 8.12
CA ASN A 257 6.20 8.96 7.58
C ASN A 257 4.92 9.84 7.59
N GLY A 258 3.92 9.44 6.82
CA GLY A 258 2.75 10.27 6.54
C GLY A 258 1.96 9.79 5.33
N TYR A 259 0.69 10.17 5.27
CA TYR A 259 -0.16 9.88 4.11
C TYR A 259 -0.46 11.17 3.34
N PHE A 260 -0.23 11.13 2.03
CA PHE A 260 -0.42 12.26 1.13
C PHE A 260 -1.39 11.85 0.02
N PHE A 261 -2.57 12.46 0.00
CA PHE A 261 -3.60 12.22 -1.00
C PHE A 261 -3.65 13.40 -1.94
N VAL A 262 -3.48 13.16 -3.24
CA VAL A 262 -3.41 14.21 -4.27
C VAL A 262 -4.36 13.90 -5.41
N HIS A 263 -5.24 14.85 -5.76
CA HIS A 263 -6.27 14.68 -6.82
C HIS A 263 -7.25 13.52 -6.59
N CYS A 264 -7.39 13.08 -5.34
CA CYS A 264 -8.28 11.98 -4.98
C CYS A 264 -9.75 12.45 -4.92
N GLU A 265 -10.65 11.50 -5.19
CA GLU A 265 -12.10 11.68 -5.03
C GLU A 265 -12.52 11.04 -3.71
N LEU A 266 -13.04 11.83 -2.78
CA LEU A 266 -13.55 11.34 -1.50
C LEU A 266 -15.06 11.20 -1.62
N THR A 267 -15.51 9.98 -1.86
CA THR A 267 -16.90 9.63 -2.15
C THR A 267 -17.47 8.77 -1.04
N GLY A 268 -18.77 8.47 -1.11
CA GLY A 268 -19.36 7.49 -0.21
C GLY A 268 -20.83 7.69 0.04
N THR A 269 -21.30 7.05 1.11
CA THR A 269 -22.68 7.10 1.60
C THR A 269 -22.71 7.52 3.08
N GLY A 270 -23.90 7.81 3.60
CA GLY A 270 -24.08 8.25 4.98
C GLY A 270 -23.75 9.73 5.19
N THR A 271 -23.59 10.13 6.45
CA THR A 271 -23.28 11.51 6.85
C THR A 271 -22.42 11.49 8.11
N GLY A 272 -21.53 12.47 8.25
CA GLY A 272 -20.69 12.61 9.44
C GLY A 272 -19.36 11.84 9.38
N ALA A 273 -18.94 11.40 8.20
CA ALA A 273 -17.63 10.75 8.02
C ALA A 273 -16.48 11.71 8.37
N TYR A 274 -15.38 11.16 8.87
CA TYR A 274 -14.15 11.90 9.16
C TYR A 274 -13.08 11.59 8.11
N LEU A 275 -12.27 12.60 7.77
CA LEU A 275 -11.04 12.44 7.00
C LEU A 275 -10.04 11.55 7.73
N GLY A 276 -10.02 11.61 9.06
CA GLY A 276 -9.19 10.70 9.82
C GLY A 276 -9.19 10.97 11.31
N ARG A 277 -8.51 10.08 12.02
CA ARG A 277 -8.18 10.25 13.44
C ARG A 277 -6.72 9.96 13.72
N ALA A 278 -6.16 10.65 14.71
CA ALA A 278 -4.78 10.44 15.14
C ALA A 278 -4.67 9.12 15.92
N TRP A 279 -4.14 8.07 15.30
CA TRP A 279 -3.88 6.80 16.02
C TRP A 279 -2.71 6.97 16.99
N PHE A 280 -1.72 7.78 16.61
CA PHE A 280 -0.60 8.17 17.46
C PHE A 280 -0.35 9.68 17.41
N SER A 281 0.51 10.14 18.31
CA SER A 281 0.64 11.54 18.73
C SER A 281 1.12 12.54 17.67
N HIS A 282 1.69 12.08 16.57
CA HIS A 282 2.22 12.96 15.51
C HIS A 282 1.60 12.62 14.15
N SER A 283 0.41 12.00 14.16
CA SER A 283 -0.32 11.58 12.96
C SER A 283 -0.27 12.64 11.85
N THR A 284 0.28 12.28 10.70
CA THR A 284 0.48 13.22 9.58
C THR A 284 -0.29 12.75 8.35
N VAL A 285 -1.31 13.51 7.96
CA VAL A 285 -2.16 13.23 6.80
C VAL A 285 -2.45 14.53 6.04
N VAL A 286 -2.28 14.52 4.73
CA VAL A 286 -2.51 15.69 3.86
C VAL A 286 -3.42 15.30 2.70
N PHE A 287 -4.47 16.10 2.47
CA PHE A 287 -5.33 16.01 1.28
C PHE A 287 -5.15 17.27 0.43
N SER A 288 -4.67 17.11 -0.80
CA SER A 288 -4.35 18.21 -1.73
C SER A 288 -5.08 18.04 -3.06
N TYR A 289 -5.77 19.09 -3.51
CA TYR A 289 -6.56 19.08 -4.75
C TYR A 289 -7.61 17.95 -4.81
N CYS A 290 -8.05 17.47 -3.65
CA CYS A 290 -9.04 16.42 -3.56
C CYS A 290 -10.45 17.00 -3.64
N ASN A 291 -11.34 16.29 -4.32
CA ASN A 291 -12.76 16.59 -4.32
C ASN A 291 -13.42 15.83 -3.16
N MET A 292 -14.21 16.54 -2.36
CA MET A 292 -14.88 15.97 -1.18
C MET A 292 -16.39 15.97 -1.36
N GLY A 293 -17.00 14.79 -1.28
CA GLY A 293 -18.46 14.64 -1.27
C GLY A 293 -19.11 15.22 -0.01
N ASN A 294 -20.43 15.42 -0.03
CA ASN A 294 -21.18 16.06 1.06
C ASN A 294 -21.45 15.12 2.28
N ILE A 295 -20.63 14.09 2.48
CA ILE A 295 -20.80 13.11 3.57
C ILE A 295 -19.94 13.43 4.80
N PHE A 296 -18.96 14.34 4.66
CA PHE A 296 -17.96 14.58 5.70
C PHE A 296 -18.45 15.57 6.76
N ASN A 297 -18.09 15.29 8.01
CA ASN A 297 -18.30 16.18 9.13
C ASN A 297 -17.49 17.48 8.93
N LYS A 298 -18.06 18.64 9.31
CA LYS A 298 -17.38 19.94 9.26
C LYS A 298 -16.13 20.01 10.14
N VAL A 299 -16.07 19.21 11.21
CA VAL A 299 -14.88 19.09 12.06
C VAL A 299 -13.75 18.35 11.32
N ALA A 300 -14.11 17.46 10.39
CA ALA A 300 -13.26 16.65 9.51
C ALA A 300 -12.29 15.67 10.20
N TRP A 301 -11.76 16.01 11.37
CA TRP A 301 -10.72 15.24 12.07
C TRP A 301 -11.11 14.90 13.50
N SER A 302 -10.51 13.85 14.04
CA SER A 302 -10.64 13.47 15.45
C SER A 302 -9.27 13.26 16.07
N ASN A 303 -9.07 13.78 17.28
CA ASN A 303 -7.89 13.53 18.09
C ASN A 303 -7.93 12.14 18.78
N ASN A 304 -8.89 11.30 18.44
CA ASN A 304 -9.08 9.96 19.01
C ASN A 304 -9.24 9.97 20.55
N ASN A 305 -9.84 11.03 21.09
CA ASN A 305 -9.98 11.31 22.54
C ASN A 305 -8.66 11.63 23.27
N HIS A 306 -7.62 11.98 22.53
CA HIS A 306 -6.33 12.45 23.04
C HIS A 306 -6.15 13.93 22.74
N LYS A 307 -6.59 14.81 23.66
CA LYS A 307 -6.49 16.28 23.46
C LYS A 307 -5.06 16.74 23.21
N GLU A 308 -4.09 16.01 23.73
CA GLU A 308 -2.66 16.27 23.53
C GLU A 308 -2.15 16.03 22.09
N TYR A 309 -2.97 15.42 21.22
CA TYR A 309 -2.67 15.21 19.80
C TYR A 309 -3.12 16.39 18.91
N ASP A 310 -3.93 17.31 19.44
CA ASP A 310 -4.27 18.57 18.76
C ASP A 310 -3.08 19.54 18.85
N LYS A 311 -2.11 19.40 17.95
CA LYS A 311 -0.93 20.27 17.84
C LYS A 311 -0.77 20.82 16.44
#